data_AF-X8KCE9-F1
#
_entry.id   AF-X8KCE9-F1
#
_cell.length_a   1.000
_cell.length_b   1.000
_cell.length_c   1.000
_cell.angle_alpha   90.00
_cell.angle_beta   90.00
_cell.angle_gamma   90.00
#
_symmetry.space_group_name_H-M   'P 1'
#
loop_
_entity.id
_entity.type
_entity.pdbx_description
1 polymer ?
#
loop_
_entity_poly.entity_id
_entity_poly.type
_entity_poly.pdbx_seq_one_letter_code
_entity_poly.pdbx_strand_id
1 'polypeptide(L)'
;MADANLDVLLRTTDNTIISLEQSKKFTYTKRKINSICKALSLKTQNYEPQKTVENIESYISSSNKLDRILYSEISNYVYSLEMSERGIFATNLEKLLLYSLDDKNDVNDDCKKMIVKIYDHFQLALHQIENVNNIFANSIEEAKENLQKQIKGVEKEYISILGIFAAIVLAFVGGITFSTSVLQNISVVSVFRLLLVVDFLAFVLINVIYILVKFIFTINEKDAKLFNIKALNIACLAIAIIIVISWTLNANQIRDFISQFLPWSKS
;
A
#
# COMPACT_ATOMS: atom_id res chain seq x y z
N MET A 1 -2.11 29.95 6.47
CA MET A 1 -3.43 29.41 6.87
C MET A 1 -3.36 28.45 8.07
N ALA A 2 -2.18 27.94 8.46
CA ALA A 2 -2.01 27.10 9.66
C ALA A 2 -1.96 27.87 10.99
N ASP A 3 -1.56 29.15 11.00
CA ASP A 3 -1.44 29.97 12.22
C ASP A 3 -2.77 30.26 12.93
N ALA A 4 -3.84 30.49 12.16
CA ALA A 4 -5.10 30.98 12.71
C ALA A 4 -5.82 29.97 13.64
N ASN A 5 -5.58 28.67 13.45
CA ASN A 5 -6.16 27.62 14.29
C ASN A 5 -5.36 27.35 15.57
N LEU A 6 -4.06 27.66 15.57
CA LEU A 6 -3.23 27.51 16.77
C LEU A 6 -3.54 28.60 17.80
N ASP A 7 -3.79 29.82 17.33
CA ASP A 7 -4.19 30.96 18.17
C ASP A 7 -5.52 30.73 18.89
N VAL A 8 -6.45 29.98 18.30
CA VAL A 8 -7.75 29.66 18.92
C VAL A 8 -7.59 28.65 20.06
N LEU A 9 -6.62 27.74 19.97
CA LEU A 9 -6.33 26.73 21.01
C LEU A 9 -5.60 27.33 22.23
N LEU A 10 -4.89 28.44 22.06
CA LEU A 10 -4.01 29.03 23.09
C LEU A 10 -4.62 30.24 23.81
N ARG A 11 -5.85 30.66 23.47
CA ARG A 11 -6.51 31.80 24.11
C ARG A 11 -6.90 31.48 25.56
N THR A 12 -6.08 31.94 26.50
CA THR A 12 -6.50 32.19 27.88
C THR A 12 -7.11 33.58 27.99
N THR A 13 -8.16 33.75 28.78
CA THR A 13 -8.96 34.99 28.95
C THR A 13 -8.24 36.13 29.69
N ASP A 14 -6.91 36.13 29.76
CA ASP A 14 -6.13 37.16 30.44
C ASP A 14 -5.71 38.28 29.47
N ASN A 15 -6.25 39.47 29.71
CA ASN A 15 -5.94 40.70 28.94
C ASN A 15 -4.54 41.27 29.22
N THR A 16 -3.75 40.61 30.07
CA THR A 16 -2.33 40.89 30.28
C THR A 16 -1.49 39.96 29.43
N ILE A 17 -0.99 40.46 28.29
CA ILE A 17 -0.03 39.75 27.42
C ILE A 17 1.33 39.70 28.14
N ILE A 18 1.45 38.85 29.15
CA ILE A 18 2.73 38.50 29.78
C ILE A 18 3.37 37.47 28.87
N SER A 19 4.32 37.90 28.04
CA SER A 19 5.05 37.00 27.14
C SER A 19 6.39 36.60 27.73
N LEU A 20 6.72 35.32 27.65
CA LEU A 20 8.02 34.78 28.09
C LEU A 20 9.19 35.48 27.40
N GLU A 21 9.00 35.93 26.16
CA GLU A 21 9.99 36.65 25.34
C GLU A 21 10.30 38.06 25.89
N GLN A 22 9.47 38.60 26.79
CA GLN A 22 9.75 39.86 27.49
C GLN A 22 10.71 39.67 28.69
N SER A 23 10.93 38.42 29.15
CA SER A 23 11.80 38.14 30.28
C SER A 23 13.27 38.20 29.89
N LYS A 24 14.00 39.19 30.43
CA LYS A 24 15.46 39.33 30.21
C LYS A 24 16.23 38.06 30.56
N LYS A 25 15.86 37.36 31.64
CA LYS A 25 16.53 36.11 32.07
C LYS A 25 16.31 34.97 31.07
N PHE A 26 15.09 34.85 30.57
CA PHE A 26 14.72 33.84 29.58
C PHE A 26 15.48 34.06 28.28
N THR A 27 15.41 35.27 27.70
CA THR A 27 16.09 35.60 26.45
C THR A 27 17.61 35.49 26.57
N TYR A 28 18.20 35.88 27.72
CA TYR A 28 19.63 35.71 27.98
C TYR A 28 20.04 34.22 27.97
N THR A 29 19.30 33.39 28.71
CA THR A 29 19.56 31.94 28.78
C THR A 29 19.43 31.30 27.41
N LYS A 30 18.34 31.60 26.69
CA LYS A 30 18.10 31.13 25.31
C LYS A 30 19.27 31.46 24.38
N ARG A 31 19.76 32.71 24.40
CA ARG A 31 20.92 33.12 23.58
C ARG A 31 22.20 32.38 23.97
N LYS A 32 22.46 32.21 25.28
CA LYS A 32 23.66 31.53 25.77
C LYS A 32 23.65 30.04 25.44
N ILE A 33 22.54 29.34 25.62
CA ILE A 33 22.39 27.93 25.22
C ILE A 33 22.60 27.76 23.72
N ASN A 34 21.98 28.62 22.89
CA ASN A 34 22.19 28.60 21.44
C ASN A 34 23.65 28.87 21.06
N SER A 35 24.34 29.77 21.77
CA SER A 35 25.78 30.01 21.55
C SER A 35 26.63 28.78 21.87
N ILE A 36 26.30 28.03 22.93
CA ILE A 36 26.99 26.79 23.28
C ILE A 36 26.74 25.72 22.21
N CYS A 37 25.49 25.56 21.76
CA CYS A 37 25.14 24.61 20.71
C CYS A 37 25.87 24.92 19.38
N LYS A 38 26.00 26.20 19.03
CA LYS A 38 26.77 26.63 17.86
C LYS A 38 28.26 26.31 17.99
N ALA A 39 28.86 26.51 19.17
CA ALA A 39 30.24 26.13 19.42
C ALA A 39 30.46 24.62 19.24
N LEU A 40 29.52 23.80 19.73
CA LEU A 40 29.54 22.34 19.54
C LEU A 40 29.31 21.92 18.09
N SER A 41 28.76 22.77 17.24
CA SER A 41 28.54 22.49 15.81
C SER A 41 29.73 22.88 14.92
N LEU A 42 30.82 23.42 15.49
CA LEU A 42 32.03 23.73 14.72
C LEU A 42 32.63 22.44 14.16
N LYS A 43 33.28 22.53 12.99
CA LYS A 43 34.02 21.39 12.43
C LYS A 43 34.97 20.83 13.50
N THR A 44 34.93 19.51 13.72
CA THR A 44 35.62 18.82 14.81
C THR A 44 37.13 19.07 14.91
N GLN A 45 37.75 19.45 13.79
CA GLN A 45 39.17 19.82 13.68
C GLN A 45 39.48 21.18 14.32
N ASN A 46 38.51 22.09 14.30
CA ASN A 46 38.63 23.47 14.80
C ASN A 46 38.00 23.63 16.19
N TYR A 47 37.45 22.55 16.75
CA TYR A 47 36.76 22.57 18.02
C TYR A 47 37.74 22.49 19.18
N GLU A 48 37.71 23.50 20.05
CA GLU A 48 38.51 23.59 21.27
C GLU A 48 37.60 23.52 22.50
N PRO A 49 37.70 22.46 23.34
CA PRO A 49 36.87 22.30 24.52
C PRO A 49 36.97 23.46 25.52
N GLN A 50 38.17 23.98 25.73
CA GLN A 50 38.45 25.07 26.67
C GLN A 50 37.60 26.31 26.39
N LYS A 51 37.49 26.74 25.12
CA LYS A 51 36.64 27.88 24.72
C LYS A 51 35.17 27.67 25.07
N THR A 52 34.70 26.42 25.02
CA THR A 52 33.31 26.10 25.38
C THR A 52 33.13 26.09 26.90
N VAL A 53 34.10 25.59 27.65
CA VAL A 53 34.13 25.69 29.12
C VAL A 53 34.06 27.15 29.56
N GLU A 54 34.90 28.02 29.01
CA GLU A 54 34.90 29.46 29.32
C GLU A 54 33.53 30.11 29.02
N ASN A 55 32.88 29.72 27.92
CA ASN A 55 31.54 30.22 27.58
C ASN A 55 30.48 29.73 28.59
N ILE A 56 30.56 28.48 29.03
CA ILE A 56 29.67 27.91 30.04
C ILE A 56 29.89 28.58 31.40
N GLU A 57 31.14 28.80 31.83
CA GLU A 57 31.46 29.48 33.07
C GLU A 57 30.99 30.94 33.06
N SER A 58 31.15 31.65 31.93
CA SER A 58 30.58 32.98 31.71
C SER A 58 29.05 33.00 31.86
N TYR A 59 28.37 31.93 31.42
CA TYR A 59 26.93 31.78 31.63
C TYR A 59 26.58 31.52 33.11
N ILE A 60 27.31 30.61 33.77
CA ILE A 60 27.06 30.21 35.16
C ILE A 60 27.27 31.38 36.13
N SER A 61 28.28 32.22 35.91
CA SER A 61 28.59 33.39 36.76
C SER A 61 27.65 34.57 36.55
N SER A 62 26.75 34.52 35.56
CA SER A 62 25.84 35.62 35.26
C SER A 62 24.62 35.64 36.19
N SER A 63 24.29 36.80 36.76
CA SER A 63 23.08 37.02 37.57
C SER A 63 21.78 36.99 36.75
N ASN A 64 21.88 37.09 35.42
CA ASN A 64 20.75 37.08 34.49
C ASN A 64 20.42 35.68 33.95
N LYS A 65 21.04 34.61 34.49
CA LYS A 65 20.72 33.24 34.10
C LYS A 65 19.39 32.75 34.68
N LEU A 66 18.84 31.69 34.08
CA LEU A 66 17.86 30.84 34.73
C LEU A 66 18.57 29.78 35.58
N ASP A 67 17.92 29.36 36.66
CA ASP A 67 18.45 28.31 37.55
C ASP A 67 18.52 26.95 36.86
N ARG A 68 17.60 26.72 35.91
CA ARG A 68 17.54 25.52 35.09
C ARG A 68 17.86 25.86 33.64
N ILE A 69 18.61 24.97 32.99
CA ILE A 69 18.97 25.07 31.58
C ILE A 69 17.73 24.80 30.72
N LEU A 70 17.65 25.43 29.56
CA LEU A 70 16.55 25.23 28.62
C LEU A 70 16.83 24.00 27.74
N TYR A 71 16.39 22.83 28.20
CA TYR A 71 16.48 21.58 27.45
C TYR A 71 15.79 21.68 26.09
N SER A 72 14.64 22.36 26.04
CA SER A 72 13.90 22.61 24.80
C SER A 72 14.74 23.32 23.73
N GLU A 73 15.62 24.24 24.12
CA GLU A 73 16.49 24.94 23.18
C GLU A 73 17.58 24.02 22.63
N ILE A 74 18.13 23.12 23.46
CA ILE A 74 19.09 22.10 23.04
C ILE A 74 18.42 21.14 22.07
N SER A 75 17.29 20.54 22.45
CA SER A 75 16.56 19.59 21.61
C SER A 75 16.14 20.23 20.29
N ASN A 76 15.56 21.45 20.32
CA ASN A 76 15.16 22.15 19.10
C ASN A 76 16.34 22.42 18.16
N TYR A 77 17.49 22.81 18.72
CA TYR A 77 18.71 22.97 17.94
C TYR A 77 19.15 21.65 17.29
N VAL A 78 19.21 20.55 18.06
CA VAL A 78 19.61 19.23 17.58
C VAL A 78 18.66 18.69 16.50
N TYR A 79 17.35 18.92 16.64
CA TYR A 79 16.35 18.55 15.65
C TYR A 79 16.55 19.28 14.33
N SER A 80 16.98 20.55 14.38
CA SER A 80 17.27 21.34 13.19
C SER A 80 18.53 20.93 12.42
N LEU A 81 19.45 20.22 13.07
CA LEU A 81 20.70 19.76 12.45
C LEU A 81 20.47 18.59 11.50
N GLU A 82 21.28 18.49 10.45
CA GLU A 82 21.35 17.27 9.62
C GLU A 82 22.09 16.12 10.33
N MET A 83 21.96 14.89 9.83
CA MET A 83 22.61 13.71 10.43
C MET A 83 24.13 13.85 10.56
N SER A 84 24.80 14.45 9.57
CA SER A 84 26.24 14.71 9.58
C SER A 84 26.64 15.72 10.66
N GLU A 85 25.87 16.81 10.77
CA GLU A 85 26.08 17.87 11.77
C GLU A 85 25.80 17.37 13.19
N ARG A 86 24.80 16.50 13.37
CA ARG A 86 24.55 15.81 14.65
C ARG A 86 25.74 14.94 15.04
N GLY A 87 26.38 14.27 14.07
CA GLY A 87 27.61 13.50 14.30
C GLY A 87 28.76 14.39 14.78
N ILE A 88 28.98 15.54 14.14
CA ILE A 88 29.98 16.54 14.56
C ILE A 88 29.69 17.03 15.98
N PHE A 89 28.42 17.38 16.26
CA PHE A 89 27.98 17.83 17.57
C PHE A 89 28.24 16.78 18.64
N ALA A 90 27.89 15.52 18.39
CA ALA A 90 28.11 14.40 19.29
C ALA A 90 29.60 14.25 19.64
N THR A 91 30.47 14.22 18.62
CA THR A 91 31.92 14.09 18.82
C THR A 91 32.50 15.27 19.60
N ASN A 92 32.08 16.49 19.31
CA ASN A 92 32.57 17.67 20.03
C ASN A 92 32.08 17.71 21.48
N LEU A 93 30.84 17.30 21.71
CA LEU A 93 30.27 17.22 23.06
C LEU A 93 30.93 16.13 23.90
N GLU A 94 31.28 14.99 23.28
CA GLU A 94 32.07 13.94 23.92
C GLU A 94 33.47 14.45 24.28
N LYS A 95 34.15 15.14 23.36
CA LYS A 95 35.44 15.81 23.64
C LYS A 95 35.33 16.80 24.81
N LEU A 96 34.25 17.59 24.86
CA LEU A 96 33.99 18.53 25.95
C LEU A 96 33.80 17.83 27.28
N LEU A 97 33.01 16.75 27.29
CA LEU A 97 32.76 15.96 28.48
C LEU A 97 34.06 15.35 29.00
N LEU A 98 34.84 14.70 28.14
CA LEU A 98 36.15 14.14 28.49
C LEU A 98 37.11 15.21 29.03
N TYR A 99 37.18 16.38 28.38
CA TYR A 99 38.00 17.49 28.85
C TYR A 99 37.60 17.94 30.27
N SER A 100 36.29 18.00 30.56
CA SER A 100 35.78 18.43 31.87
C SER A 100 36.00 17.41 32.99
N LEU A 101 36.13 16.12 32.64
CA LEU A 101 36.36 15.04 33.58
C LEU A 101 37.85 14.77 33.84
N ASP A 102 38.75 15.30 33.01
CA ASP A 102 40.19 15.23 33.25
C ASP A 102 40.61 16.21 34.35
N ASP A 103 41.12 15.66 35.46
CA ASP A 103 41.54 16.41 36.65
C ASP A 103 42.66 17.42 36.36
N LYS A 104 43.36 17.31 35.22
CA LYS A 104 44.40 18.27 34.82
C LYS A 104 43.86 19.63 34.38
N ASN A 105 42.59 19.71 33.97
CA ASN A 105 42.04 20.89 33.29
C ASN A 105 41.30 21.88 34.22
N ASP A 106 41.35 21.67 35.54
CA ASP A 106 40.78 22.54 36.60
C ASP A 106 39.41 23.18 36.23
N VAL A 107 38.44 22.34 35.84
CA VAL A 107 37.09 22.79 35.49
C VAL A 107 36.20 22.82 36.73
N ASN A 108 35.49 23.94 36.95
CA ASN A 108 34.56 24.09 38.06
C ASN A 108 33.46 23.00 38.08
N ASP A 109 33.13 22.45 39.25
CA ASP A 109 32.09 21.43 39.46
C ASP A 109 30.72 21.83 38.89
N ASP A 110 30.33 23.11 39.01
CA ASP A 110 29.08 23.60 38.41
C ASP A 110 29.12 23.57 36.87
N CYS A 111 30.29 23.81 36.28
CA CYS A 111 30.51 23.68 34.84
C CYS A 111 30.47 22.21 34.42
N LYS A 112 31.09 21.30 35.17
CA LYS A 112 31.00 19.84 34.94
C LYS A 112 29.54 19.38 34.95
N LYS A 113 28.75 19.77 35.96
CA LYS A 113 27.30 19.48 36.03
C LYS A 113 26.54 20.02 34.83
N MET A 114 26.87 21.21 34.35
CA MET A 114 26.24 21.79 33.16
C MET A 114 26.56 20.97 31.91
N ILE A 115 27.82 20.60 31.71
CA ILE A 115 28.26 19.80 30.56
C ILE A 115 27.57 18.43 30.56
N VAL A 116 27.52 17.77 31.72
CA VAL A 116 26.79 16.49 31.88
C VAL A 116 25.30 16.65 31.52
N LYS A 117 24.64 17.73 31.96
CA LYS A 117 23.24 18.00 31.57
C LYS A 117 23.09 18.22 30.07
N ILE A 118 24.00 18.93 29.42
CA ILE A 118 23.94 19.12 27.95
C ILE A 118 24.12 17.77 27.24
N TYR A 119 25.08 16.96 27.70
CA TYR A 119 25.33 15.62 27.18
C TYR A 119 24.09 14.72 27.30
N ASP A 120 23.50 14.62 28.49
CA ASP A 120 22.32 13.79 28.75
C ASP A 120 21.12 14.21 27.88
N HIS A 121 20.86 15.52 27.77
CA HIS A 121 19.76 16.03 26.95
C HIS A 121 20.00 15.88 25.44
N PHE A 122 21.26 15.94 25.00
CA PHE A 122 21.61 15.63 23.63
C PHE A 122 21.37 14.16 23.30
N GLN A 123 21.81 13.24 24.18
CA GLN A 123 21.58 11.80 23.98
C GLN A 123 20.09 11.45 23.98
N LEU A 124 19.32 12.04 24.90
CA LEU A 124 17.87 11.88 24.91
C LEU A 124 17.23 12.37 23.60
N ALA A 125 17.65 13.52 23.08
CA ALA A 125 17.16 14.04 21.80
C ALA A 125 17.53 13.11 20.63
N LEU A 126 18.72 12.51 20.62
CA LEU A 126 19.10 11.51 19.61
C LEU A 126 18.22 10.26 19.67
N HIS A 127 17.99 9.71 20.86
CA HIS A 127 17.09 8.57 21.03
C HIS A 127 15.65 8.88 20.60
N GLN A 128 15.17 10.09 20.85
CA GLN A 128 13.86 10.54 20.40
C GLN A 128 13.78 10.61 18.87
N ILE A 129 14.81 11.13 18.20
CA ILE A 129 14.90 11.15 16.73
C ILE A 129 14.91 9.73 16.16
N GLU A 130 15.72 8.84 16.74
CA GLU A 130 15.84 7.45 16.28
C GLU A 130 14.51 6.70 16.44
N ASN A 131 13.84 6.85 17.59
CA ASN A 131 12.54 6.22 17.82
C ASN A 131 11.48 6.74 16.84
N VAL A 132 11.43 8.05 16.59
CA VAL A 132 10.52 8.63 15.59
C VAL A 132 10.81 8.09 14.19
N ASN A 133 12.08 7.97 13.80
CA ASN A 133 12.47 7.39 12.52
C ASN A 133 12.05 5.92 12.40
N ASN A 134 12.20 5.13 13.47
CA ASN A 134 11.78 3.74 13.49
C ASN A 134 10.25 3.59 13.37
N ILE A 135 9.49 4.43 14.08
CA ILE A 135 8.02 4.49 13.96
C ILE A 135 7.62 4.83 12.52
N PHE A 136 8.31 5.79 11.90
CA PHE A 136 8.03 6.22 10.54
C PHE A 136 8.41 5.15 9.50
N ALA A 137 9.53 4.46 9.69
CA ALA A 137 9.92 3.34 8.84
C ALA A 137 8.90 2.18 8.91
N ASN A 138 8.45 1.85 10.12
CA ASN A 138 7.45 0.81 10.32
C ASN A 138 6.10 1.18 9.69
N SER A 139 5.65 2.43 9.82
CA SER A 139 4.39 2.87 9.22
C SER A 139 4.45 2.93 7.69
N ILE A 140 5.61 3.25 7.10
CA ILE A 140 5.83 3.15 5.65
C ILE A 140 5.76 1.70 5.18
N GLU A 141 6.39 0.77 5.89
CA GLU A 141 6.37 -0.63 5.49
C GLU A 141 4.94 -1.20 5.60
N GLU A 142 4.21 -0.88 6.67
CA GLU A 142 2.79 -1.25 6.80
C GLU A 142 1.92 -0.67 5.68
N ALA A 143 2.11 0.62 5.33
CA ALA A 143 1.40 1.24 4.22
C ALA A 143 1.72 0.57 2.88
N LYS A 144 2.98 0.21 2.64
CA LYS A 144 3.42 -0.52 1.45
C LYS A 144 2.80 -1.91 1.38
N GLU A 145 2.76 -2.67 2.48
CA GLU A 145 2.10 -3.98 2.53
C GLU A 145 0.60 -3.86 2.24
N ASN A 146 -0.06 -2.87 2.82
CA ASN A 146 -1.49 -2.63 2.60
C ASN A 146 -1.78 -2.24 1.14
N LEU A 147 -0.95 -1.37 0.54
CA LEU A 147 -1.05 -1.04 -0.88
C LEU A 147 -0.82 -2.27 -1.77
N GLN A 148 0.17 -3.11 -1.47
CA GLN A 148 0.40 -4.35 -2.22
C GLN A 148 -0.80 -5.29 -2.14
N LYS A 149 -1.44 -5.43 -0.97
CA LYS A 149 -2.67 -6.22 -0.81
C LYS A 149 -3.82 -5.64 -1.63
N GLN A 150 -4.00 -4.32 -1.62
CA GLN A 150 -5.03 -3.66 -2.43
C GLN A 150 -4.78 -3.83 -3.93
N ILE A 151 -3.53 -3.66 -4.39
CA ILE A 151 -3.15 -3.87 -5.80
C ILE A 151 -3.47 -5.30 -6.22
N LYS A 152 -3.09 -6.32 -5.43
CA LYS A 152 -3.45 -7.71 -5.72
C LYS A 152 -4.97 -7.93 -5.77
N GLY A 153 -5.72 -7.25 -4.90
CA GLY A 153 -7.18 -7.25 -4.94
C GLY A 153 -7.73 -6.68 -6.26
N VAL A 154 -7.21 -5.53 -6.68
CA VAL A 154 -7.58 -4.86 -7.94
C VAL A 154 -7.19 -5.71 -9.15
N GLU A 155 -6.01 -6.33 -9.16
CA GLU A 155 -5.59 -7.24 -10.24
C GLU A 155 -6.56 -8.41 -10.40
N LYS A 156 -7.00 -9.00 -9.27
CA LYS A 156 -7.99 -10.08 -9.26
C LYS A 156 -9.35 -9.62 -9.82
N GLU A 157 -9.83 -8.46 -9.39
CA GLU A 157 -11.06 -7.85 -9.93
C GLU A 157 -10.94 -7.53 -11.43
N TYR A 158 -9.78 -7.03 -11.87
CA TYR A 158 -9.51 -6.75 -13.27
C TYR A 158 -9.54 -8.02 -14.13
N ILE A 159 -8.87 -9.09 -13.71
CA ILE A 159 -8.92 -10.39 -14.40
C ILE A 159 -10.36 -10.92 -14.45
N SER A 160 -11.15 -10.71 -13.39
CA SER A 160 -12.58 -11.06 -13.38
C SER A 160 -13.36 -10.34 -14.47
N ILE A 161 -13.24 -9.02 -14.53
CA ILE A 161 -13.95 -8.17 -15.49
C ILE A 161 -13.56 -8.57 -16.91
N LEU A 162 -12.25 -8.75 -17.17
CA LEU A 162 -11.75 -9.20 -18.46
C LEU A 162 -12.30 -10.59 -18.83
N GLY A 163 -12.35 -11.52 -17.88
CA GLY A 163 -12.93 -12.85 -18.07
C GLY A 163 -14.42 -12.80 -18.43
N ILE A 164 -15.21 -11.94 -17.78
CA ILE A 164 -16.63 -11.73 -18.09
C ILE A 164 -16.78 -11.17 -19.51
N PHE A 165 -16.02 -10.14 -19.87
CA PHE A 165 -16.06 -9.57 -21.22
C PHE A 165 -15.66 -10.60 -22.29
N ALA A 166 -14.61 -11.38 -22.06
CA ALA A 166 -14.18 -12.42 -22.98
C ALA A 166 -15.27 -13.50 -23.15
N ALA A 167 -15.92 -13.92 -22.08
CA ALA A 167 -17.01 -14.91 -22.13
C ALA A 167 -18.22 -14.37 -22.91
N ILE A 168 -18.61 -13.11 -22.69
CA ILE A 168 -19.70 -12.45 -23.43
C ILE A 168 -19.37 -12.40 -24.92
N VAL A 169 -18.18 -11.90 -25.29
CA VAL A 169 -17.74 -11.79 -26.69
C VAL A 169 -17.68 -13.17 -27.35
N LEU A 170 -17.11 -14.17 -26.67
CA LEU A 170 -17.02 -15.54 -27.19
C LEU A 170 -18.40 -16.16 -27.43
N ALA A 171 -19.35 -15.96 -26.51
CA ALA A 171 -20.72 -16.47 -26.66
C ALA A 171 -21.44 -15.81 -27.85
N PHE A 172 -21.32 -14.48 -28.02
CA PHE A 172 -21.94 -13.77 -29.14
C PHE A 172 -21.30 -14.14 -30.49
N VAL A 173 -19.97 -14.05 -30.60
CA VAL A 173 -19.26 -14.35 -31.84
C VAL A 173 -19.40 -15.83 -32.20
N GLY A 174 -19.24 -16.71 -31.22
CA GLY A 174 -19.44 -18.15 -31.39
C GLY A 174 -20.87 -18.50 -31.78
N GLY A 175 -21.87 -17.93 -31.11
CA GLY A 175 -23.28 -18.12 -31.43
C GLY A 175 -23.63 -17.65 -32.84
N ILE A 176 -23.24 -16.43 -33.23
CA ILE A 176 -23.49 -15.89 -34.57
C ILE A 176 -22.80 -16.74 -35.64
N THR A 177 -21.51 -17.03 -35.48
CA THR A 177 -20.73 -17.81 -36.46
C THR A 177 -21.31 -19.22 -36.64
N PHE A 178 -21.71 -19.85 -35.53
CA PHE A 178 -22.39 -21.15 -35.55
C PHE A 178 -23.73 -21.06 -36.28
N SER A 179 -24.60 -20.13 -35.92
CA SER A 179 -25.89 -19.94 -36.60
C SER A 179 -25.75 -19.69 -38.10
N THR A 180 -24.80 -18.84 -38.52
CA THR A 180 -24.51 -18.60 -39.94
C THR A 180 -24.05 -19.87 -40.64
N SER A 181 -23.16 -20.64 -40.03
CA SER A 181 -22.64 -21.89 -40.60
C SER A 181 -23.74 -22.94 -40.78
N VAL A 182 -24.67 -23.06 -39.83
CA VAL A 182 -25.83 -23.97 -39.95
C VAL A 182 -26.77 -23.52 -41.07
N LEU A 183 -27.11 -22.23 -41.11
CA LEU A 183 -28.01 -21.68 -42.12
C LEU A 183 -27.46 -21.79 -43.55
N GLN A 184 -26.15 -21.61 -43.73
CA GLN A 184 -25.50 -21.76 -45.04
C GLN A 184 -25.52 -23.20 -45.57
N ASN A 185 -25.49 -24.20 -44.68
CA ASN A 185 -25.39 -25.61 -45.06
C ASN A 185 -26.73 -26.36 -45.05
N ILE A 186 -27.83 -25.69 -44.69
CA ILE A 186 -29.15 -26.31 -44.52
C ILE A 186 -29.72 -26.88 -45.82
N SER A 187 -29.36 -26.33 -46.98
CA SER A 187 -29.83 -26.77 -48.29
C SER A 187 -28.88 -27.75 -48.99
N VAL A 188 -27.63 -27.88 -48.53
CA VAL A 188 -26.57 -28.64 -49.21
C VAL A 188 -26.40 -30.04 -48.61
N VAL A 189 -26.58 -30.16 -47.29
CA VAL A 189 -26.33 -31.40 -46.54
C VAL A 189 -27.65 -32.02 -46.11
N SER A 190 -27.72 -33.36 -46.03
CA SER A 190 -28.90 -34.02 -45.50
C SER A 190 -29.16 -33.61 -44.05
N VAL A 191 -30.43 -33.37 -43.74
CA VAL A 191 -30.89 -32.87 -42.43
C VAL A 191 -30.29 -33.67 -41.26
N PHE A 192 -30.28 -35.01 -41.35
CA PHE A 192 -29.71 -35.88 -40.31
C PHE A 192 -28.20 -35.73 -40.12
N ARG A 193 -27.42 -35.58 -41.20
CA ARG A 193 -25.96 -35.38 -41.10
C ARG A 193 -25.63 -34.00 -40.56
N LEU A 194 -26.36 -32.98 -41.00
CA LEU A 194 -26.20 -31.62 -40.49
C LEU A 194 -26.50 -31.57 -38.99
N LEU A 195 -27.62 -32.12 -38.54
CA LEU A 195 -28.01 -32.12 -37.12
C LEU A 195 -26.97 -32.83 -36.23
N LEU A 196 -26.40 -33.95 -36.67
CA LEU A 196 -25.38 -34.68 -35.91
C LEU A 196 -24.11 -33.85 -35.74
N VAL A 197 -23.62 -33.20 -36.81
CA VAL A 197 -22.43 -32.33 -36.74
C VAL A 197 -22.69 -31.10 -35.87
N VAL A 198 -23.87 -30.50 -35.98
CA VAL A 198 -24.31 -29.35 -35.17
C VAL A 198 -24.36 -29.71 -33.68
N ASP A 199 -24.94 -30.86 -33.33
CA ASP A 199 -25.01 -31.35 -31.95
C ASP A 199 -23.62 -31.66 -31.37
N PHE A 200 -22.74 -32.29 -32.16
CA PHE A 200 -21.36 -32.55 -31.75
C PHE A 200 -20.56 -31.26 -31.50
N LEU A 201 -20.69 -30.27 -32.39
CA LEU A 201 -20.02 -28.97 -32.23
C LEU A 201 -20.58 -28.19 -31.03
N ALA A 202 -21.90 -28.24 -30.80
CA ALA A 202 -22.53 -27.65 -29.63
C ALA A 202 -22.02 -28.29 -28.34
N PHE A 203 -21.87 -29.63 -28.31
CA PHE A 203 -21.29 -30.35 -27.17
C PHE A 203 -19.87 -29.87 -26.85
N VAL A 204 -19.00 -29.73 -27.84
CA VAL A 204 -17.62 -29.25 -27.64
C VAL A 204 -17.64 -27.81 -27.12
N LEU A 205 -18.42 -26.92 -27.75
CA LEU A 205 -18.51 -25.50 -27.36
C LEU A 205 -19.00 -25.32 -25.91
N ILE A 206 -20.03 -26.06 -25.50
CA ILE A 206 -20.58 -25.95 -24.13
C ILE A 206 -19.55 -26.41 -23.09
N ASN A 207 -18.80 -27.48 -23.36
CA ASN A 207 -17.74 -27.94 -22.45
C ASN A 207 -16.58 -26.94 -22.36
N VAL A 208 -16.17 -26.32 -23.47
CA VAL A 208 -15.13 -25.27 -23.46
C VAL A 208 -15.59 -24.06 -22.67
N ILE A 209 -16.83 -23.58 -22.88
CA ILE A 209 -17.40 -22.46 -22.12
C ILE A 209 -17.46 -22.80 -20.63
N TYR A 210 -17.86 -24.03 -20.27
CA TYR A 210 -17.90 -24.47 -18.87
C TYR A 210 -16.52 -24.42 -18.20
N ILE A 211 -15.46 -24.89 -18.89
CA ILE A 211 -14.09 -24.84 -18.38
C ILE A 211 -13.64 -23.39 -18.17
N LEU A 212 -13.90 -22.50 -19.13
CA LEU A 212 -13.55 -21.08 -19.04
C LEU A 212 -14.27 -20.38 -17.88
N VAL A 213 -15.58 -20.59 -17.74
CA VAL A 213 -16.36 -20.02 -16.63
C VAL A 213 -15.86 -20.55 -15.29
N LYS A 214 -15.61 -21.86 -15.18
CA LYS A 214 -15.05 -22.46 -13.97
C LYS A 214 -13.69 -21.86 -13.60
N PHE A 215 -12.82 -21.66 -14.58
CA PHE A 215 -11.52 -21.04 -14.39
C PHE A 215 -11.62 -19.61 -13.84
N ILE A 216 -12.54 -18.79 -14.36
CA ILE A 216 -12.82 -17.43 -13.85
C ILE A 216 -13.29 -17.47 -12.39
N PHE A 217 -14.20 -18.40 -12.04
CA PHE A 217 -14.65 -18.56 -10.65
C PHE A 217 -13.54 -19.02 -9.71
N THR A 218 -12.65 -19.91 -10.17
CA THR A 218 -11.49 -20.38 -9.40
C THR A 218 -10.48 -19.27 -9.14
N ILE A 219 -10.15 -18.44 -10.14
CA ILE A 219 -9.28 -17.25 -9.95
C ILE A 219 -9.88 -16.29 -8.92
N ASN A 220 -11.22 -16.22 -8.89
CA ASN A 220 -11.92 -15.33 -7.97
C ASN A 220 -12.08 -15.86 -6.55
N GLU A 221 -11.56 -17.06 -6.25
CA GLU A 221 -11.71 -17.74 -4.95
C GLU A 221 -13.18 -17.80 -4.50
N LYS A 222 -14.10 -17.89 -5.47
CA LYS A 222 -15.53 -18.03 -5.21
C LYS A 222 -15.93 -19.47 -5.50
N ASP A 223 -16.35 -20.18 -4.45
CA ASP A 223 -16.97 -21.50 -4.59
C ASP A 223 -18.42 -21.34 -5.08
N ALA A 224 -18.57 -21.22 -6.39
CA ALA A 224 -19.88 -21.26 -7.02
C ALA A 224 -20.26 -22.71 -7.34
N LYS A 225 -21.46 -23.12 -6.91
CA LYS A 225 -22.13 -24.32 -7.46
C LYS A 225 -22.49 -24.03 -8.92
N LEU A 226 -21.58 -24.36 -9.83
CA LEU A 226 -21.82 -24.27 -11.27
C LEU A 226 -22.93 -25.24 -11.70
N PHE A 227 -23.55 -24.94 -12.85
CA PHE A 227 -24.53 -25.82 -13.47
C PHE A 227 -24.01 -27.25 -13.64
N ASN A 228 -24.91 -28.22 -13.54
CA ASN A 228 -24.57 -29.63 -13.61
C ASN A 228 -24.20 -30.04 -15.06
N ILE A 229 -22.93 -29.88 -15.43
CA ILE A 229 -22.41 -30.21 -16.77
C ILE A 229 -22.70 -31.65 -17.18
N LYS A 230 -22.82 -32.57 -16.22
CA LYS A 230 -23.18 -33.97 -16.50
C LYS A 230 -24.59 -34.08 -17.08
N ALA A 231 -25.55 -33.32 -16.55
CA ALA A 231 -26.92 -33.33 -17.05
C ALA A 231 -26.98 -32.77 -18.48
N LEU A 232 -26.21 -31.72 -18.77
CA LEU A 232 -26.15 -31.10 -20.09
C LEU A 232 -25.48 -32.03 -21.12
N ASN A 233 -24.37 -32.67 -20.74
CA ASN A 233 -23.70 -33.66 -21.57
C ASN A 233 -24.58 -34.89 -21.85
N ILE A 234 -25.37 -35.35 -20.86
CA ILE A 234 -26.35 -36.43 -21.05
C ILE A 234 -27.47 -35.99 -22.01
N ALA A 235 -27.94 -34.75 -21.91
CA ALA A 235 -28.96 -34.22 -22.82
C ALA A 235 -28.47 -34.18 -24.28
N CYS A 236 -27.25 -33.68 -24.55
CA CYS A 236 -26.64 -33.75 -25.88
C CYS A 236 -26.53 -35.20 -26.38
N LEU A 237 -26.08 -36.12 -25.53
CA LEU A 237 -25.96 -37.53 -25.90
C LEU A 237 -27.31 -38.18 -26.22
N ALA A 238 -28.38 -37.83 -25.50
CA ALA A 238 -29.73 -38.27 -25.80
C ALA A 238 -30.23 -37.73 -27.16
N ILE A 239 -29.97 -36.47 -27.46
CA ILE A 239 -30.30 -35.84 -28.75
C ILE A 239 -29.57 -36.55 -29.90
N ALA A 240 -28.27 -36.81 -29.76
CA ALA A 240 -27.48 -37.56 -30.74
C ALA A 240 -28.09 -38.95 -31.02
N ILE A 241 -28.48 -39.69 -29.96
CA ILE A 241 -29.11 -41.01 -30.10
C ILE A 241 -30.44 -40.91 -30.85
N ILE A 242 -31.28 -39.92 -30.53
CA ILE A 242 -32.56 -39.69 -31.22
C ILE A 242 -32.34 -39.41 -32.71
N ILE A 243 -31.33 -38.61 -33.06
CA ILE A 243 -30.99 -38.29 -34.46
C ILE A 243 -30.57 -39.56 -35.21
N VAL A 244 -29.73 -40.40 -34.60
CA VAL A 244 -29.26 -41.66 -35.19
C VAL A 244 -30.42 -42.65 -35.37
N ILE A 245 -31.28 -42.81 -34.36
CA ILE A 245 -32.49 -43.67 -34.46
C ILE A 245 -33.44 -43.15 -35.54
N SER A 246 -33.65 -41.84 -35.62
CA SER A 246 -34.49 -41.24 -36.66
C SER A 246 -33.91 -41.49 -38.05
N TRP A 247 -32.59 -41.43 -38.20
CA TRP A 247 -31.92 -41.74 -39.46
C TRP A 247 -32.07 -43.21 -39.86
N THR A 248 -31.95 -44.16 -38.92
CA THR A 248 -32.09 -45.60 -39.20
C THR A 248 -33.54 -46.01 -39.49
N LEU A 249 -34.53 -45.39 -38.83
CA LEU A 249 -35.96 -45.63 -39.07
C LEU A 249 -36.47 -44.99 -40.37
N ASN A 250 -35.95 -43.81 -40.73
CA ASN A 250 -36.35 -43.08 -41.94
C ASN A 250 -35.80 -43.67 -43.24
N ALA A 251 -34.94 -44.70 -43.18
CA ALA A 251 -34.50 -45.44 -44.36
C ALA A 251 -35.55 -46.46 -44.88
N ASN A 252 -36.43 -46.99 -44.02
CA ASN A 252 -37.30 -48.11 -44.40
C ASN A 252 -38.80 -47.99 -44.07
N GLN A 253 -39.26 -47.07 -43.21
CA GLN A 253 -40.67 -47.11 -42.76
C GLN A 253 -41.49 -45.83 -42.96
N ILE A 254 -40.86 -44.65 -43.01
CA ILE A 254 -41.63 -43.39 -43.15
C ILE A 254 -42.17 -43.21 -44.58
N ARG A 255 -41.42 -43.63 -45.61
CA ARG A 255 -41.90 -43.62 -47.01
C ARG A 255 -43.12 -44.53 -47.19
N ASP A 256 -43.08 -45.73 -46.64
CA ASP A 256 -44.16 -46.71 -46.78
C ASP A 256 -45.37 -46.35 -45.91
N PHE A 257 -45.17 -45.84 -44.69
CA PHE A 257 -46.26 -45.41 -43.80
C PHE A 257 -47.00 -44.16 -44.32
N ILE A 258 -46.28 -43.22 -44.95
CA ILE A 258 -46.90 -42.05 -45.61
C ILE A 258 -47.67 -42.49 -46.88
N SER A 259 -47.18 -43.47 -47.63
CA SER A 259 -47.89 -44.01 -48.80
C SER A 259 -49.17 -44.78 -48.46
N GLN A 260 -49.24 -45.36 -47.24
CA GLN A 260 -50.39 -46.13 -46.77
C GLN A 260 -51.51 -45.25 -46.20
N PHE A 261 -51.21 -44.01 -45.78
CA PHE A 261 -52.17 -43.13 -45.10
C PHE A 261 -52.66 -41.93 -45.93
N LEU A 262 -52.13 -41.70 -47.13
CA LEU A 262 -52.60 -40.65 -48.05
C LEU A 262 -53.40 -41.25 -49.23
N PRO A 263 -54.74 -41.10 -49.28
CA PRO A 263 -55.59 -41.69 -50.32
C PRO A 263 -55.51 -41.00 -51.70
N TRP A 264 -54.51 -40.15 -51.96
CA TRP A 264 -54.38 -39.41 -53.24
C TRP A 264 -53.14 -39.77 -54.06
N SER A 265 -52.47 -40.90 -53.76
CA SER A 265 -51.38 -41.45 -54.58
C SER A 265 -51.86 -42.55 -55.55
N LYS A 266 -53.05 -42.39 -56.13
CA LYS A 266 -53.43 -43.09 -57.36
C LYS A 266 -53.97 -42.08 -58.37
N SER A 267 -53.05 -41.50 -59.12
CA SER A 267 -53.21 -41.27 -60.55
C SER A 267 -51.87 -41.41 -61.24
#